data_AF-A0AAW0WH70-F1
#
_entry.id   AF-A0AAW0WH70-F1
#
_cell.length_a   1.000
_cell.length_b   1.000
_cell.length_c   1.000
_cell.angle_alpha   90.00
_cell.angle_beta   90.00
_cell.angle_gamma   90.00
#
_symmetry.space_group_name_H-M   'P 1'
#
loop_
_entity.id
_entity.type
_entity.pdbx_description
1 polymer ?
#
loop_
_entity_poly.entity_id
_entity_poly.type
_entity_poly.pdbx_seq_one_letter_code
_entity_poly.pdbx_strand_id
1 'polypeptide(L)'
;MERGTWATQSREQQQSRQRLLATDERQCRSYLTLARETVDMMHYLTKEVPAPFLRPELCDRLAAMLNFNLAQLCGQKCGNLKVRQADKYGWEPRKLLEQLVDIYLHLDSTRFYESIANDERSFKRELFETAASKLERAVIKCSSEVAKFRSIGQKAYDVQQANQKKDEDYSDAPDHFMDPLMQTLMEDPVELPSGVVMDRPTIVRHLLNDPTDPFTRQPLTEEQLLPAEALKKEINDWIAAKSNPNSAS
;
A
#
# COMPACT_ATOMS: atom_id res chain seq x y z
N MET A 1 26.08 22.75 -3.71
CA MET A 1 26.79 23.66 -4.64
C MET A 1 28.19 23.89 -4.11
N GLU A 2 29.20 23.70 -4.94
CA GLU A 2 30.59 24.05 -4.62
C GLU A 2 30.68 25.57 -4.42
N ARG A 3 31.41 26.01 -3.37
CA ARG A 3 31.48 27.43 -2.95
C ARG A 3 31.86 28.39 -4.09
N GLY A 4 32.56 27.90 -5.12
CA GLY A 4 32.97 28.69 -6.29
C GLY A 4 31.83 29.16 -7.21
N THR A 5 30.69 28.45 -7.27
CA THR A 5 29.58 28.80 -8.18
C THR A 5 28.55 29.74 -7.55
N TRP A 6 28.59 29.95 -6.23
CA TRP A 6 27.73 30.90 -5.52
C TRP A 6 28.26 32.33 -5.64
N ALA A 7 29.58 32.51 -5.52
CA ALA A 7 30.23 33.80 -5.57
C ALA A 7 30.18 34.47 -6.97
N THR A 8 29.93 33.70 -8.02
CA THR A 8 29.81 34.18 -9.40
C THR A 8 28.39 34.61 -9.79
N GLN A 9 27.39 34.40 -8.93
CA GLN A 9 25.99 34.78 -9.18
C GLN A 9 25.74 36.26 -8.88
N SER A 10 24.75 36.86 -9.54
CA SER A 10 24.35 38.24 -9.25
C SER A 10 23.76 38.34 -7.84
N ARG A 11 23.83 39.53 -7.22
CA ARG A 11 23.24 39.77 -5.88
C ARG A 11 21.74 39.47 -5.84
N GLU A 12 21.02 39.76 -6.92
CA GLU A 12 19.60 39.48 -7.05
C GLU A 12 19.31 37.96 -7.10
N GLN A 13 20.12 37.20 -7.86
CA GLN A 13 20.03 35.73 -7.89
C GLN A 13 20.34 35.12 -6.53
N GLN A 14 21.34 35.64 -5.82
CA GLN A 14 21.69 35.19 -4.48
C GLN A 14 20.54 35.45 -3.49
N GLN A 15 19.95 36.65 -3.49
CA GLN A 15 18.81 36.97 -2.63
C GLN A 15 17.57 36.12 -2.95
N SER A 16 17.26 35.93 -4.24
CA SER A 16 16.14 35.08 -4.66
C SER A 16 16.31 33.63 -4.17
N ARG A 17 17.51 33.05 -4.35
CA ARG A 17 17.80 31.69 -3.87
C ARG A 17 17.78 31.56 -2.35
N GLN A 18 18.22 32.58 -1.61
CA GLN A 18 18.11 32.60 -0.15
C GLN A 18 16.65 32.64 0.31
N ARG A 19 15.79 33.43 -0.35
CA ARG A 19 14.35 33.46 -0.07
C ARG A 19 13.69 32.11 -0.37
N LEU A 20 14.02 31.50 -1.50
CA LEU A 20 13.53 30.16 -1.86
C LEU A 20 13.96 29.13 -0.82
N LEU A 21 15.25 29.11 -0.46
CA LEU A 21 15.76 28.23 0.59
C LEU A 21 15.00 28.40 1.91
N ALA A 22 14.78 29.64 2.36
CA ALA A 22 14.05 29.90 3.60
C ALA A 22 12.58 29.41 3.54
N THR A 23 11.95 29.50 2.37
CA THR A 23 10.61 28.96 2.12
C THR A 23 10.63 27.43 2.16
N ASP A 24 11.54 26.79 1.44
CA ASP A 24 11.68 25.34 1.37
C ASP A 24 12.01 24.74 2.75
N GLU A 25 12.89 25.38 3.52
CA GLU A 25 13.23 24.99 4.89
C GLU A 25 12.00 25.00 5.81
N ARG A 26 11.16 26.05 5.69
CA ARG A 26 9.93 26.17 6.48
C ARG A 26 8.91 25.11 6.08
N GLN A 27 8.72 24.90 4.78
CA GLN A 27 7.80 23.89 4.26
C GLN A 27 8.23 22.48 4.67
N CYS A 28 9.50 22.15 4.50
CA CYS A 28 10.07 20.86 4.91
C CYS A 28 9.80 20.58 6.39
N ARG A 29 10.09 21.54 7.28
CA ARG A 29 9.83 21.39 8.71
C ARG A 29 8.34 21.17 9.01
N SER A 30 7.46 21.91 8.33
CA SER A 30 6.01 21.75 8.50
C SER A 30 5.54 20.35 8.09
N TYR A 31 5.98 19.86 6.93
CA TYR A 31 5.60 18.54 6.42
C TYR A 31 6.15 17.41 7.29
N LEU A 32 7.40 17.51 7.73
CA LEU A 32 7.99 16.50 8.63
C LEU A 32 7.30 16.48 9.99
N THR A 33 6.92 17.65 10.52
CA THR A 33 6.15 17.71 11.77
C THR A 33 4.80 17.02 11.60
N LEU A 34 4.04 17.36 10.54
CA LEU A 34 2.75 16.74 10.28
C LEU A 34 2.85 15.22 10.07
N ALA A 35 3.84 14.78 9.29
CA ALA A 35 4.09 13.35 9.06
C ALA A 35 4.39 12.62 10.38
N ARG A 36 5.24 13.21 11.24
CA ARG A 36 5.55 12.65 12.55
C ARG A 36 4.30 12.52 13.41
N GLU A 37 3.54 13.61 13.62
CA GLU A 37 2.34 13.57 14.46
C GLU A 37 1.29 12.58 13.91
N THR A 38 1.20 12.46 12.58
CA THR A 38 0.29 11.50 11.93
C THR A 38 0.70 10.05 12.21
N VAL A 39 1.99 9.72 12.06
CA VAL A 39 2.50 8.38 12.31
C VAL A 39 2.47 8.06 13.81
N ASP A 40 2.79 9.01 14.69
CA ASP A 40 2.69 8.87 16.14
C ASP A 40 1.26 8.49 16.56
N MET A 41 0.25 9.20 16.02
CA MET A 41 -1.16 8.89 16.26
C MET A 41 -1.55 7.51 15.71
N MET A 42 -1.17 7.18 14.47
CA MET A 42 -1.48 5.86 13.89
C MET A 42 -0.81 4.73 14.67
N HIS A 43 0.44 4.90 15.09
CA HIS A 43 1.18 3.95 15.91
C HIS A 43 0.47 3.69 17.24
N TYR A 44 0.04 4.75 17.93
CA TYR A 44 -0.74 4.62 19.16
C TYR A 44 -2.09 3.92 18.93
N LEU A 45 -2.86 4.36 17.94
CA LEU A 45 -4.21 3.81 17.70
C LEU A 45 -4.19 2.36 17.23
N THR A 46 -3.24 1.98 16.38
CA THR A 46 -3.11 0.59 15.89
C THR A 46 -2.75 -0.38 17.01
N LYS A 47 -2.04 0.09 18.04
CA LYS A 47 -1.74 -0.69 19.23
C LYS A 47 -2.96 -0.98 20.09
N GLU A 48 -3.77 0.05 20.35
CA GLU A 48 -4.90 -0.04 21.30
C GLU A 48 -6.19 -0.55 20.64
N VAL A 49 -6.43 -0.17 19.38
CA VAL A 49 -7.65 -0.47 18.62
C VAL A 49 -7.31 -0.84 17.17
N PRO A 50 -6.80 -2.05 16.90
CA PRO A 50 -6.42 -2.47 15.55
C PRO A 50 -7.61 -2.70 14.61
N ALA A 51 -8.77 -3.10 15.14
CA ALA A 51 -9.92 -3.55 14.34
C ALA A 51 -10.42 -2.53 13.29
N PRO A 52 -10.55 -1.22 13.57
CA PRO A 52 -10.91 -0.23 12.57
C PRO A 52 -9.94 -0.17 11.39
N PHE A 53 -8.64 -0.40 11.60
CA PHE A 53 -7.63 -0.35 10.53
C PHE A 53 -7.62 -1.58 9.64
N LEU A 54 -8.21 -2.69 10.10
CA LEU A 54 -8.34 -3.94 9.34
C LEU A 54 -9.63 -4.01 8.51
N ARG A 55 -10.48 -2.98 8.59
CA ARG A 55 -11.67 -2.88 7.76
C ARG A 55 -11.29 -2.80 6.27
N PRO A 56 -12.03 -3.46 5.36
CA PRO A 56 -11.71 -3.49 3.93
C PRO A 56 -11.43 -2.12 3.31
N GLU A 57 -12.16 -1.10 3.73
CA GLU A 57 -12.09 0.27 3.20
C GLU A 57 -10.82 1.02 3.60
N LEU A 58 -10.15 0.58 4.67
CA LEU A 58 -8.99 1.24 5.26
C LEU A 58 -7.70 0.41 5.14
N CYS A 59 -7.81 -0.90 5.25
CA CYS A 59 -6.67 -1.82 5.35
C CYS A 59 -5.74 -1.72 4.13
N ASP A 60 -6.29 -1.75 2.91
CA ASP A 60 -5.50 -1.65 1.67
C ASP A 60 -4.80 -0.29 1.53
N ARG A 61 -5.48 0.79 1.93
CA ARG A 61 -4.91 2.15 1.89
C ARG A 61 -3.77 2.30 2.89
N LEU A 62 -3.95 1.75 4.09
CA LEU A 62 -2.93 1.74 5.11
C LEU A 62 -1.73 0.90 4.68
N ALA A 63 -1.95 -0.32 4.19
CA ALA A 63 -0.89 -1.19 3.70
C ALA A 63 -0.09 -0.53 2.56
N ALA A 64 -0.76 0.05 1.56
CA ALA A 64 -0.10 0.77 0.48
C ALA A 64 0.73 1.98 0.98
N MET A 65 0.19 2.75 1.94
CA MET A 65 0.92 3.86 2.56
C MET A 65 2.17 3.37 3.30
N LEU A 66 2.04 2.30 4.09
CA LEU A 66 3.16 1.73 4.84
C LEU A 66 4.23 1.18 3.89
N ASN A 67 3.85 0.41 2.87
CA ASN A 67 4.76 -0.16 1.87
C ASN A 67 5.52 0.94 1.12
N PHE A 68 4.80 1.98 0.70
CA PHE A 68 5.42 3.14 0.04
C PHE A 68 6.46 3.81 0.93
N ASN A 69 6.12 4.07 2.21
CA ASN A 69 7.05 4.70 3.16
C ASN A 69 8.23 3.79 3.50
N LEU A 70 8.01 2.49 3.64
CA LEU A 70 9.06 1.49 3.82
C LEU A 70 10.03 1.52 2.63
N ALA A 71 9.52 1.58 1.41
CA ALA A 71 10.32 1.71 0.20
C ALA A 71 11.12 3.02 0.15
N GLN A 72 10.54 4.15 0.60
CA GLN A 72 11.28 5.42 0.66
C GLN A 72 12.44 5.38 1.67
N LEU A 73 12.20 4.81 2.86
CA LEU A 73 13.18 4.73 3.95
C LEU A 73 14.27 3.67 3.71
N CYS A 74 13.91 2.57 3.07
CA CYS A 74 14.84 1.48 2.77
C CYS A 74 15.54 1.64 1.42
N GLY A 75 14.97 2.42 0.49
CA GLY A 75 15.52 2.68 -0.82
C GLY A 75 16.64 3.73 -0.87
N GLN A 76 17.14 3.95 -2.08
CA GLN A 76 18.25 4.88 -2.35
C GLN A 76 17.92 6.33 -2.01
N LYS A 77 16.65 6.74 -2.05
CA LYS A 77 16.20 8.11 -1.76
C LYS A 77 16.56 8.56 -0.34
N CYS A 78 16.23 7.75 0.68
CA CYS A 78 16.63 8.06 2.06
C CYS A 78 18.15 7.92 2.27
N GLY A 79 18.79 6.93 1.65
CA GLY A 79 20.25 6.74 1.76
C GLY A 79 21.07 7.90 1.18
N ASN A 80 20.55 8.54 0.13
CA ASN A 80 21.20 9.66 -0.55
C ASN A 80 20.88 11.03 0.06
N LEU A 81 19.89 11.10 0.96
CA LEU A 81 19.47 12.34 1.61
C LEU A 81 20.49 12.74 2.69
N LYS A 82 21.55 13.43 2.27
CA LYS A 82 22.58 14.00 3.16
C LYS A 82 22.30 15.48 3.38
N VAL A 83 21.56 15.78 4.44
CA VAL A 83 21.23 17.15 4.84
C VAL A 83 22.15 17.57 6.00
N ARG A 84 22.74 18.76 5.90
CA ARG A 84 23.47 19.35 7.03
C ARG A 84 22.47 19.75 8.10
N GLN A 85 22.72 19.35 9.36
CA GLN A 85 21.83 19.62 10.49
C GLN A 85 20.40 19.11 10.23
N ALA A 86 20.25 17.83 9.87
CA ALA A 86 18.96 17.21 9.63
C ALA A 86 17.97 17.40 10.81
N ASP A 87 18.49 17.42 12.03
CA ASP A 87 17.73 17.64 13.27
C ASP A 87 16.98 18.99 13.28
N LYS A 88 17.50 20.02 12.60
CA LYS A 88 16.84 21.33 12.44
C LYS A 88 15.44 21.20 11.84
N TYR A 89 15.24 20.17 11.02
CA TYR A 89 13.97 19.91 10.32
C TYR A 89 13.13 18.83 10.99
N GLY A 90 13.60 18.22 12.09
CA GLY A 90 12.93 17.10 12.73
C GLY A 90 13.01 15.79 11.94
N TRP A 91 14.05 15.61 11.11
CA TRP A 91 14.22 14.39 10.32
C TRP A 91 14.83 13.26 11.16
N GLU A 92 13.97 12.37 11.66
CA GLU A 92 14.33 11.23 12.50
C GLU A 92 14.01 9.88 11.81
N PRO A 93 14.73 9.49 10.73
CA PRO A 93 14.37 8.34 9.91
C PRO A 93 14.40 7.00 10.65
N ARG A 94 15.21 6.89 11.71
CA ARG A 94 15.27 5.68 12.55
C ARG A 94 14.00 5.50 13.37
N LYS A 95 13.54 6.57 14.02
CA LYS A 95 12.29 6.58 14.80
C LYS A 95 11.09 6.35 13.88
N LEU A 96 11.07 7.01 12.72
CA LEU A 96 10.01 6.80 11.74
C LEU A 96 9.96 5.34 11.26
N LEU A 97 11.11 4.74 10.92
CA LEU A 97 11.17 3.32 10.52
C LEU A 97 10.69 2.40 11.65
N GLU A 98 11.10 2.67 12.89
CA GLU A 98 10.65 1.93 14.08
C GLU A 98 9.12 1.92 14.20
N GLN A 99 8.50 3.09 14.11
CA GLN A 99 7.05 3.25 14.28
C GLN A 99 6.27 2.62 13.13
N LEU A 100 6.76 2.72 11.90
CA LEU A 100 6.15 2.05 10.76
C LEU A 100 6.19 0.53 10.94
N VAL A 101 7.33 -0.02 11.39
CA VAL A 101 7.47 -1.46 11.66
C VAL A 101 6.55 -1.92 12.78
N ASP A 102 6.40 -1.12 13.84
CA ASP A 102 5.44 -1.41 14.89
C ASP A 102 4.00 -1.45 14.39
N ILE A 103 3.60 -0.54 13.48
CA ILE A 103 2.27 -0.59 12.88
C ILE A 103 2.08 -1.92 12.12
N TYR A 104 3.09 -2.42 11.40
CA TYR A 104 3.01 -3.75 10.80
C TYR A 104 2.79 -4.84 11.85
N LEU A 105 3.54 -4.80 12.96
CA LEU A 105 3.45 -5.77 14.04
C LEU A 105 2.11 -5.71 14.80
N HIS A 106 1.53 -4.51 14.98
CA HIS A 106 0.22 -4.33 15.62
C HIS A 106 -0.92 -4.94 14.79
N LEU A 107 -0.78 -4.93 13.46
CA LEU A 107 -1.80 -5.38 12.52
C LEU A 107 -1.55 -6.78 11.96
N ASP A 108 -0.59 -7.51 12.54
CA ASP A 108 -0.15 -8.85 12.13
C ASP A 108 -1.32 -9.86 12.08
N SER A 109 -1.89 -10.05 10.89
CA SER A 109 -3.11 -10.83 10.66
C SER A 109 -3.24 -11.24 9.19
N THR A 110 -4.01 -12.30 8.91
CA THR A 110 -4.25 -12.78 7.54
C THR A 110 -4.77 -11.67 6.63
N ARG A 111 -5.76 -10.91 7.10
CA ARG A 111 -6.34 -9.79 6.35
C ARG A 111 -5.30 -8.74 5.97
N PHE A 112 -4.38 -8.45 6.88
CA PHE A 112 -3.35 -7.46 6.62
C PHE A 112 -2.30 -7.97 5.63
N TYR A 113 -1.98 -9.28 5.64
CA TYR A 113 -1.10 -9.86 4.63
C TYR A 113 -1.69 -9.75 3.22
N GLU A 114 -3.00 -9.98 3.07
CA GLU A 114 -3.73 -9.77 1.81
C GLU A 114 -3.61 -8.31 1.36
N SER A 115 -3.88 -7.36 2.25
CA SER A 115 -3.76 -5.93 1.92
C SER A 115 -2.34 -5.49 1.57
N ILE A 116 -1.31 -6.07 2.21
CA ILE A 116 0.09 -5.83 1.84
C ILE A 116 0.38 -6.39 0.44
N ALA A 117 -0.09 -7.60 0.15
CA ALA A 117 0.13 -8.29 -1.13
C ALA A 117 -0.59 -7.59 -2.30
N ASN A 118 -1.77 -7.01 -2.05
CA ASN A 118 -2.57 -6.29 -3.04
C ASN A 118 -1.93 -4.97 -3.52
N ASP A 119 -0.89 -4.47 -2.84
CA ASP A 119 -0.13 -3.30 -3.28
C ASP A 119 1.03 -3.69 -4.23
N GLU A 120 0.67 -3.99 -5.47
CA GLU A 120 1.61 -4.36 -6.54
C GLU A 120 2.66 -3.28 -6.86
N ARG A 121 2.40 -2.02 -6.47
CA ARG A 121 3.28 -0.89 -6.81
C ARG A 121 4.48 -0.80 -5.88
N SER A 122 4.28 -0.97 -4.57
CA SER A 122 5.31 -0.72 -3.57
C SER A 122 5.75 -1.97 -2.81
N PHE A 123 4.90 -3.00 -2.71
CA PHE A 123 5.26 -4.23 -2.00
C PHE A 123 6.39 -4.98 -2.71
N LYS A 124 7.44 -5.29 -1.96
CA LYS A 124 8.56 -6.15 -2.36
C LYS A 124 9.09 -6.87 -1.14
N ARG A 125 9.19 -8.20 -1.19
CA ARG A 125 9.69 -9.01 -0.06
C ARG A 125 11.10 -8.57 0.38
N GLU A 126 11.93 -8.15 -0.56
CA GLU A 126 13.30 -7.71 -0.31
C GLU A 126 13.36 -6.42 0.53
N LEU A 127 12.33 -5.57 0.49
CA LEU A 127 12.26 -4.37 1.32
C LEU A 127 12.08 -4.72 2.79
N PHE A 128 11.31 -5.76 3.10
CA PHE A 128 11.15 -6.26 4.47
C PHE A 128 12.46 -6.82 4.99
N GLU A 129 13.20 -7.60 4.19
CA GLU A 129 14.51 -8.10 4.61
C GLU A 129 15.54 -6.98 4.79
N THR A 130 15.53 -5.99 3.90
CA THR A 130 16.39 -4.81 3.99
C THR A 130 16.08 -4.01 5.26
N ALA A 131 14.80 -3.78 5.55
CA ALA A 131 14.35 -3.08 6.75
C ALA A 131 14.72 -3.87 8.02
N ALA A 132 14.45 -5.18 8.06
CA ALA A 132 14.82 -6.07 9.16
C ALA A 132 16.32 -6.00 9.46
N SER A 133 17.17 -6.11 8.43
CA SER A 133 18.62 -5.97 8.56
C SER A 133 19.05 -4.59 9.11
N LYS A 134 18.35 -3.51 8.73
CA LYS A 134 18.62 -2.16 9.27
C LYS A 134 18.22 -2.05 10.75
N LEU A 135 17.08 -2.62 11.14
CA LEU A 135 16.61 -2.65 12.53
C LEU A 135 17.59 -3.40 13.45
N GLU A 136 18.08 -4.56 13.01
CA GLU A 136 19.06 -5.37 13.76
C GLU A 136 20.39 -4.64 13.92
N ARG A 137 20.96 -4.13 12.81
CA ARG A 137 22.25 -3.43 12.83
C ARG A 137 22.23 -2.17 13.69
N ALA A 138 21.11 -1.46 13.69
CA ALA A 138 20.94 -0.25 14.48
C ALA A 138 20.42 -0.51 15.90
N VAL A 139 20.16 -1.78 16.26
CA VAL A 139 19.63 -2.21 17.56
C VAL A 139 18.34 -1.46 17.94
N ILE A 140 17.45 -1.30 16.96
CA ILE A 140 16.16 -0.59 17.12
C ILE A 140 15.09 -1.52 17.71
N LYS A 141 15.05 -2.78 17.25
CA LYS A 141 14.10 -3.81 17.69
C LYS A 141 14.83 -5.05 18.18
N CYS A 142 14.20 -5.83 19.06
CA CYS A 142 14.78 -7.09 19.51
C CYS A 142 14.64 -8.19 18.44
N SER A 143 15.44 -9.25 18.55
CA SER A 143 15.49 -10.33 17.55
C SER A 143 14.13 -10.99 17.29
N SER A 144 13.27 -11.10 18.32
CA SER A 144 11.95 -11.70 18.16
C SER A 144 10.99 -10.79 17.36
N GLU A 145 11.02 -9.48 17.58
CA GLU A 145 10.24 -8.50 16.82
C GLU A 145 10.70 -8.46 15.36
N VAL A 146 12.01 -8.47 15.12
CA VAL A 146 12.54 -8.50 13.75
C VAL A 146 12.14 -9.81 13.04
N ALA A 147 12.19 -10.95 13.73
CA ALA A 147 11.75 -12.22 13.16
C ALA A 147 10.26 -12.22 12.81
N LYS A 148 9.40 -11.64 13.66
CA LYS A 148 7.97 -11.44 13.35
C LYS A 148 7.78 -10.55 12.12
N PHE A 149 8.50 -9.43 12.04
CA PHE A 149 8.42 -8.53 10.90
C PHE A 149 8.85 -9.21 9.58
N ARG A 150 9.91 -10.02 9.60
CA ARG A 150 10.29 -10.87 8.45
C ARG A 150 9.17 -11.85 8.10
N SER A 151 8.55 -12.47 9.10
CA SER A 151 7.44 -13.40 8.89
C SER A 151 6.23 -12.72 8.24
N ILE A 152 5.89 -11.48 8.59
CA ILE A 152 4.82 -10.71 7.93
C ILE A 152 5.14 -10.54 6.44
N GLY A 153 6.36 -10.09 6.11
CA GLY A 153 6.79 -9.93 4.72
C GLY A 153 6.76 -11.25 3.93
N GLN A 154 7.13 -12.37 4.57
CA GLN A 154 7.04 -13.69 3.94
C GLN A 154 5.59 -14.13 3.71
N LYS A 155 4.70 -14.00 4.70
CA LYS A 155 3.29 -14.38 4.56
C LYS A 155 2.58 -13.54 3.49
N ALA A 156 2.85 -12.23 3.42
CA ALA A 156 2.33 -11.38 2.35
C ALA A 156 2.87 -11.80 0.97
N TYR A 157 4.14 -12.21 0.89
CA TYR A 157 4.70 -12.76 -0.35
C TYR A 157 4.05 -14.09 -0.74
N ASP A 158 3.78 -14.99 0.21
CA ASP A 158 3.09 -16.25 -0.05
C ASP A 158 1.66 -15.99 -0.59
N VAL A 159 0.95 -14.99 -0.06
CA VAL A 159 -0.34 -14.53 -0.60
C VAL A 159 -0.19 -13.98 -2.02
N GLN A 160 0.81 -13.14 -2.28
CA GLN A 160 1.06 -12.60 -3.63
C GLN A 160 1.32 -13.72 -4.64
N GLN A 161 2.14 -14.72 -4.28
CA GLN A 161 2.42 -15.87 -5.15
C GLN A 161 1.17 -16.73 -5.37
N ALA A 162 0.32 -16.90 -4.35
CA ALA A 162 -0.94 -17.62 -4.50
C ALA A 162 -1.91 -16.89 -5.44
N ASN A 163 -1.98 -15.57 -5.38
CA ASN A 163 -2.80 -14.76 -6.30
C ASN A 163 -2.29 -14.86 -7.74
N GLN A 164 -0.98 -14.70 -7.96
CA GLN A 164 -0.38 -14.87 -9.29
C GLN A 164 -0.62 -16.26 -9.86
N LYS A 165 -0.50 -17.29 -9.02
CA LYS A 165 -0.79 -18.66 -9.44
C LYS A 165 -2.27 -18.84 -9.81
N LYS A 166 -3.21 -18.26 -9.05
CA LYS A 166 -4.63 -18.28 -9.41
C LYS A 166 -4.85 -17.62 -10.77
N ASP A 167 -4.23 -16.46 -11.02
CA ASP A 167 -4.37 -15.74 -12.29
C ASP A 167 -3.84 -16.57 -13.47
N GLU A 168 -2.72 -17.28 -13.28
CA GLU A 168 -2.18 -18.24 -14.25
C GLU A 168 -3.11 -19.46 -14.43
N ASP A 169 -3.56 -20.05 -13.33
CA ASP A 169 -4.43 -21.23 -13.31
C ASP A 169 -5.79 -20.93 -13.95
N TYR A 170 -6.24 -19.67 -14.01
CA TYR A 170 -7.53 -19.26 -14.58
C TYR A 170 -7.41 -18.35 -15.81
N SER A 171 -6.25 -18.32 -16.47
CA SER A 171 -6.00 -17.45 -17.63
C SER A 171 -6.88 -17.75 -18.86
N ASP A 172 -7.53 -18.91 -18.89
CA ASP A 172 -8.46 -19.39 -19.93
C ASP A 172 -9.94 -19.21 -19.54
N ALA A 173 -10.20 -18.51 -18.43
CA ALA A 173 -11.56 -18.21 -18.00
C ALA A 173 -12.30 -17.41 -19.10
N PRO A 174 -13.60 -17.70 -19.33
CA PRO A 174 -14.42 -16.89 -20.22
C PRO A 174 -14.41 -15.40 -19.84
N ASP A 175 -14.35 -14.50 -20.83
CA ASP A 175 -14.25 -13.05 -20.62
C ASP A 175 -15.33 -12.48 -19.67
N HIS A 176 -16.54 -13.03 -19.69
CA HIS A 176 -17.66 -12.59 -18.84
C HIS A 176 -17.53 -13.00 -17.36
N PHE A 177 -16.54 -13.83 -17.01
CA PHE A 177 -16.16 -14.14 -15.63
C PHE A 177 -15.07 -13.20 -15.10
N MET A 178 -14.48 -12.38 -15.97
CA MET A 178 -13.35 -11.53 -15.64
C MET A 178 -13.81 -10.14 -15.21
N ASP A 179 -13.16 -9.59 -14.20
CA ASP A 179 -13.37 -8.21 -13.78
C ASP A 179 -12.95 -7.26 -14.92
N PRO A 180 -13.81 -6.32 -15.33
CA PRO A 180 -13.54 -5.45 -16.47
C PRO A 180 -12.36 -4.48 -16.26
N LEU A 181 -11.97 -4.17 -15.02
CA LEU A 181 -10.84 -3.30 -14.71
C LEU A 181 -9.58 -4.08 -14.36
N MET A 182 -9.70 -5.09 -13.51
CA MET A 182 -8.57 -5.85 -13.00
C MET A 182 -8.14 -6.97 -13.94
N GLN A 183 -9.02 -7.41 -14.86
CA GLN A 183 -8.78 -8.53 -15.77
C GLN A 183 -8.39 -9.81 -15.02
N THR A 184 -8.99 -10.01 -13.85
CA THR A 184 -8.85 -11.19 -12.98
C THR A 184 -10.22 -11.84 -12.79
N LEU A 185 -10.25 -13.12 -12.41
CA LEU A 185 -11.50 -13.84 -12.19
C LEU A 185 -12.28 -13.19 -11.04
N MET A 186 -13.57 -12.89 -11.25
CA MET A 186 -14.43 -12.31 -10.21
C MET A 186 -14.72 -13.34 -9.10
N GLU A 187 -14.55 -12.96 -7.84
CA GLU A 187 -14.88 -13.82 -6.69
C GLU A 187 -16.26 -13.49 -6.11
N ASP A 188 -16.66 -12.21 -6.14
CA ASP A 188 -17.96 -11.72 -5.70
C ASP A 188 -18.56 -10.73 -6.71
N PRO A 189 -19.09 -11.24 -7.85
CA PRO A 189 -19.57 -10.40 -8.93
C PRO A 189 -20.81 -9.60 -8.50
N VAL A 190 -20.83 -8.32 -8.83
CA VAL A 190 -21.93 -7.38 -8.59
C VAL A 190 -22.27 -6.62 -9.86
N GLU A 191 -23.57 -6.43 -10.08
CA GLU A 191 -24.13 -5.65 -11.17
C GLU A 191 -24.33 -4.20 -10.76
N LEU A 192 -23.79 -3.29 -11.56
CA LEU A 192 -24.00 -1.84 -11.45
C LEU A 192 -25.32 -1.45 -12.12
N PRO A 193 -25.91 -0.29 -11.76
CA PRO A 193 -27.10 0.24 -12.46
C PRO A 193 -26.91 0.47 -13.97
N SER A 194 -25.66 0.55 -14.44
CA SER A 194 -25.31 0.63 -15.86
C SER A 194 -25.43 -0.71 -16.60
N GLY A 195 -25.66 -1.82 -15.89
CA GLY A 195 -25.70 -3.19 -16.41
C GLY A 195 -24.31 -3.85 -16.53
N VAL A 196 -23.25 -3.15 -16.13
CA VAL A 196 -21.90 -3.73 -16.08
C VAL A 196 -21.76 -4.58 -14.83
N VAL A 197 -21.17 -5.78 -14.97
CA VAL A 197 -20.82 -6.65 -13.83
C VAL A 197 -19.33 -6.56 -13.58
N MET A 198 -18.93 -6.43 -12.31
CA MET A 198 -17.53 -6.40 -11.88
C MET A 198 -17.38 -6.97 -10.47
N ASP A 199 -16.15 -7.19 -10.00
CA ASP A 199 -15.91 -7.73 -8.67
C ASP A 199 -16.21 -6.69 -7.58
N ARG A 200 -16.90 -7.10 -6.51
CA ARG A 200 -17.29 -6.19 -5.41
C ARG A 200 -16.10 -5.43 -4.81
N PRO A 201 -14.99 -6.07 -4.40
CA PRO A 201 -13.78 -5.38 -3.95
C PRO A 201 -13.31 -4.28 -4.90
N THR A 202 -13.34 -4.52 -6.22
CA THR A 202 -12.90 -3.56 -7.24
C THR A 202 -13.78 -2.31 -7.23
N ILE A 203 -15.11 -2.46 -7.27
CA ILE A 203 -16.02 -1.31 -7.31
C ILE A 203 -16.06 -0.57 -5.97
N VAL A 204 -16.05 -1.27 -4.83
CA VAL A 204 -16.01 -0.62 -3.51
C VAL A 204 -14.75 0.22 -3.37
N ARG A 205 -13.60 -0.28 -3.83
CA ARG A 205 -12.34 0.49 -3.85
C ARG A 205 -12.44 1.73 -4.73
N HIS A 206 -13.12 1.66 -5.88
CA HIS A 206 -13.36 2.82 -6.73
C HIS A 206 -14.22 3.86 -6.01
N LEU A 207 -15.38 3.45 -5.46
CA LEU A 207 -16.33 4.32 -4.76
C LEU A 207 -15.75 5.05 -3.54
N LEU A 208 -14.77 4.45 -2.88
CA LEU A 208 -14.04 5.10 -1.78
C LEU A 208 -13.19 6.28 -2.24
N ASN A 209 -12.75 6.31 -3.51
CA ASN A 209 -11.96 7.40 -4.09
C ASN A 209 -12.83 8.38 -4.89
N ASP A 210 -13.79 7.84 -5.66
CA ASP A 210 -14.66 8.58 -6.56
C ASP A 210 -16.06 7.92 -6.54
N PRO A 211 -17.11 8.57 -6.00
CA PRO A 211 -18.45 7.99 -5.86
C PRO A 211 -19.22 8.01 -7.18
N THR A 212 -18.63 7.43 -8.21
CA THR A 212 -19.19 7.34 -9.56
C THR A 212 -19.06 5.93 -10.13
N ASP A 213 -19.78 5.66 -11.21
CA ASP A 213 -19.58 4.48 -12.03
C ASP A 213 -18.31 4.66 -12.88
N PRO A 214 -17.34 3.73 -12.84
CA PRO A 214 -16.05 3.89 -13.51
C PRO A 214 -16.14 3.92 -15.05
N PHE A 215 -17.24 3.47 -15.64
CA PHE A 215 -17.47 3.42 -17.08
C PHE A 215 -18.31 4.59 -17.59
N THR A 216 -19.34 4.98 -16.83
CA THR A 216 -20.29 6.04 -17.26
C THR A 216 -20.09 7.38 -16.58
N ARG A 217 -19.31 7.42 -15.48
CA ARG A 217 -19.10 8.58 -14.58
C ARG A 217 -20.38 9.13 -13.94
N GLN A 218 -21.47 8.36 -13.95
CA GLN A 218 -22.69 8.73 -13.23
C GLN A 218 -22.51 8.51 -11.74
N PRO A 219 -23.17 9.30 -10.86
CA PRO A 219 -23.14 9.06 -9.42
C PRO A 219 -23.58 7.64 -9.07
N LEU A 220 -22.79 6.97 -8.22
CA LEU A 220 -23.02 5.60 -7.80
C LEU A 220 -22.70 5.45 -6.31
N THR A 221 -23.52 4.70 -5.59
CA THR A 221 -23.28 4.33 -4.19
C THR A 221 -23.27 2.81 -4.02
N GLU A 222 -22.65 2.34 -2.93
CA GLU A 222 -22.48 0.91 -2.67
C GLU A 222 -23.82 0.18 -2.50
N GLU A 223 -24.85 0.86 -1.99
CA GLU A 223 -26.20 0.28 -1.80
C GLU A 223 -26.93 0.01 -3.12
N GLN A 224 -26.47 0.62 -4.22
CA GLN A 224 -27.03 0.41 -5.56
C GLN A 224 -26.46 -0.83 -6.25
N LEU A 225 -25.45 -1.49 -5.66
CA LEU A 225 -24.82 -2.68 -6.21
C LEU A 225 -25.69 -3.91 -5.95
N LEU A 226 -26.08 -4.61 -7.02
CA LEU A 226 -26.89 -5.82 -6.94
C LEU A 226 -25.99 -7.07 -7.02
N PRO A 227 -26.09 -8.04 -6.09
CA PRO A 227 -25.34 -9.29 -6.19
C PRO A 227 -25.69 -10.08 -7.46
N ALA A 228 -24.70 -10.45 -8.27
CA ALA A 228 -24.88 -11.25 -9.48
C ALA A 228 -24.80 -12.76 -9.16
N GLU A 229 -25.72 -13.26 -8.34
CA GLU A 229 -25.68 -14.63 -7.78
C GLU A 229 -25.65 -15.74 -8.85
N ALA A 230 -26.34 -15.53 -9.98
CA ALA A 230 -26.32 -16.48 -11.09
C ALA A 230 -24.90 -16.60 -11.69
N LEU A 231 -24.25 -15.47 -11.96
CA LEU A 231 -22.89 -15.44 -12.48
C LEU A 231 -21.89 -16.01 -11.46
N LYS A 232 -22.06 -15.66 -10.19
CA LYS A 232 -21.24 -16.21 -9.10
C LYS A 232 -21.31 -17.74 -9.07
N LYS A 233 -22.51 -18.30 -9.27
CA LYS A 233 -22.68 -19.76 -9.34
C LYS A 233 -21.98 -20.34 -10.57
N GLU A 234 -22.14 -19.73 -11.74
CA GLU A 234 -21.49 -20.18 -12.98
C GLU A 234 -19.96 -20.19 -12.87
N ILE A 235 -19.38 -19.13 -12.28
CA ILE A 235 -17.94 -19.05 -11.99
C ILE A 235 -17.50 -20.20 -11.07
N ASN A 236 -18.23 -20.43 -9.98
CA ASN A 236 -17.90 -21.50 -9.03
C ASN A 236 -18.00 -22.90 -9.66
N ASP A 237 -19.03 -23.15 -10.46
CA ASP A 237 -19.22 -24.42 -11.17
C ASP A 237 -18.07 -24.64 -12.18
N TRP A 238 -17.62 -23.59 -12.87
CA TRP A 238 -16.46 -23.64 -13.77
C TRP A 238 -15.15 -23.94 -13.02
N ILE A 239 -14.88 -23.26 -11.91
CA ILE A 239 -13.71 -23.51 -11.05
C ILE A 239 -13.70 -24.97 -10.57
N ALA A 240 -14.86 -25.48 -10.13
CA ALA A 240 -14.99 -26.84 -9.64
C ALA A 240 -14.73 -27.88 -10.73
N ALA A 241 -15.27 -27.68 -11.94
CA ALA A 241 -15.02 -28.53 -13.10
C ALA A 241 -13.54 -28.58 -13.47
N LYS A 242 -12.84 -27.44 -13.37
CA LYS A 242 -11.41 -27.34 -13.66
C LYS A 242 -10.52 -28.03 -12.62
N SER A 243 -10.93 -27.95 -11.34
CA SER A 243 -10.21 -28.58 -10.22
C SER A 243 -10.40 -30.10 -10.17
N ASN A 244 -11.40 -30.64 -10.87
CA ASN A 244 -11.76 -32.06 -10.82
C ASN A 244 -11.93 -32.65 -12.25
N PRO A 245 -10.85 -32.79 -13.03
CA PRO A 245 -10.92 -33.23 -14.43
C PRO A 245 -11.45 -34.66 -14.64
N ASN A 246 -11.64 -35.44 -13.56
CA ASN A 246 -12.11 -36.84 -13.59
C ASN A 246 -13.61 -37.03 -13.32
N SER A 247 -14.41 -35.99 -13.10
CA SER A 247 -15.87 -36.13 -12.89
C SER A 247 -16.71 -36.01 -14.15
N ALA A 248 -16.08 -35.75 -15.30
CA ALA A 248 -16.70 -35.71 -16.62
C ALA A 248 -16.22 -36.92 -17.46
N SER A 249 -16.60 -38.12 -17.05
CA SER A 249 -16.49 -39.34 -17.87
C SER A 249 -17.65 -40.28 -17.53
#